data_AF-A0A3D5XSX7-F1
#
_entry.id   AF-A0A3D5XSX7-F1
#
_cell.length_a   1.000
_cell.length_b   1.000
_cell.length_c   1.000
_cell.angle_alpha   90.00
_cell.angle_beta   90.00
_cell.angle_gamma   90.00
#
_symmetry.space_group_name_H-M   'P 1'
#
loop_
_entity.id
_entity.type
_entity.pdbx_description
1 polymer ?
#
loop_
_entity_poly.entity_id
_entity_poly.type
_entity_poly.pdbx_seq_one_letter_code
_entity_poly.pdbx_strand_id
1 'polypeptide(L)'
;EFILNPIWKYKEYSTSLFNELKDKLKQQILVLNDRPSSYSNNKADLLFGEYLGVKADLNIKELNDITIDDVINMYDFIINNTRIDILVVGDVDDDEVLKYSKKYFDFDSRDVNFKMVYKSKKSEFIDEVENKNINQSL
;
A
#
# COMPACT_ATOMS: atom_id res chain seq x y z
N GLU A 1 -9.94 -17.91 0.98
CA GLU A 1 -11.02 -17.19 1.69
C GLU A 1 -10.66 -15.73 1.92
N PHE A 2 -9.61 -15.44 2.69
CA PHE A 2 -9.18 -14.06 3.01
C PHE A 2 -9.01 -13.10 1.81
N ILE A 3 -8.29 -13.53 0.77
CA ILE A 3 -7.98 -12.68 -0.40
C ILE A 3 -9.18 -12.55 -1.35
N LEU A 4 -9.86 -13.66 -1.67
CA LEU A 4 -10.88 -13.69 -2.74
C LEU A 4 -12.31 -13.42 -2.25
N ASN A 5 -12.56 -13.66 -0.96
CA ASN A 5 -13.84 -13.45 -0.30
C ASN A 5 -13.63 -12.61 0.97
N PRO A 6 -13.17 -11.36 0.84
CA PRO A 6 -12.94 -10.51 1.99
C PRO A 6 -14.25 -10.14 2.67
N ILE A 7 -14.21 -9.95 3.99
CA ILE A 7 -15.38 -9.73 4.84
C ILE A 7 -16.18 -8.48 4.42
N TRP A 8 -15.51 -7.45 3.87
CA TRP A 8 -16.16 -6.22 3.39
C TRP A 8 -16.97 -6.39 2.09
N LYS A 9 -16.82 -7.51 1.35
CA LYS A 9 -17.66 -7.84 0.18
C LYS A 9 -19.12 -8.08 0.57
N TYR A 10 -19.35 -8.40 1.84
CA TYR A 10 -20.67 -8.53 2.44
C TYR A 10 -21.04 -7.17 3.03
N LYS A 11 -21.88 -6.39 2.31
CA LYS A 11 -22.30 -5.01 2.65
C LYS A 11 -22.83 -4.83 4.09
N GLU A 12 -23.16 -5.92 4.77
CA GLU A 12 -23.66 -5.93 6.15
C GLU A 12 -22.56 -5.83 7.23
N TYR A 13 -21.27 -5.85 6.86
CA TYR A 13 -20.15 -5.72 7.81
C TYR A 13 -19.08 -4.72 7.33
N SER A 14 -18.66 -3.73 8.13
CA SER A 14 -19.40 -2.76 8.93
C SER A 14 -18.60 -1.47 8.81
N THR A 15 -19.25 -0.32 8.71
CA THR A 15 -18.57 1.00 8.76
C THR A 15 -17.66 1.11 9.98
N SER A 16 -17.99 0.39 11.07
CA SER A 16 -17.16 0.29 12.28
C SER A 16 -15.80 -0.33 12.02
N LEU A 17 -15.70 -1.45 11.29
CA LEU A 17 -14.41 -2.09 10.99
C LEU A 17 -13.55 -1.21 10.09
N PHE A 18 -14.17 -0.58 9.08
CA PHE A 18 -13.49 0.38 8.23
C PHE A 18 -12.91 1.55 9.06
N ASN A 19 -13.72 2.15 9.93
CA ASN A 19 -13.29 3.24 10.80
C ASN A 19 -12.17 2.81 11.76
N GLU A 20 -12.27 1.63 12.36
CA GLU A 20 -11.24 1.09 13.25
C GLU A 20 -9.91 0.91 12.51
N LEU A 21 -9.93 0.35 11.30
CA LEU A 21 -8.73 0.17 10.48
C LEU A 21 -8.15 1.51 10.02
N LYS A 22 -9.01 2.46 9.66
CA LYS A 22 -8.61 3.83 9.30
C LYS A 22 -7.94 4.54 10.48
N ASP A 23 -8.47 4.40 11.69
CA ASP A 23 -7.87 4.95 12.89
C ASP A 23 -6.53 4.28 13.23
N LYS A 24 -6.43 2.95 13.10
CA LYS A 24 -5.15 2.23 13.28
C LYS A 24 -4.09 2.72 12.29
N LEU A 25 -4.45 2.88 11.02
CA LEU A 25 -3.53 3.42 10.01
C LEU A 25 -3.12 4.85 10.36
N LYS A 26 -4.05 5.71 10.78
CA LYS A 26 -3.75 7.07 11.22
C LYS A 26 -2.73 7.10 12.37
N GLN A 27 -2.89 6.22 13.38
CA GLN A 27 -1.92 6.10 14.48
C GLN A 27 -0.55 5.65 14.00
N GLN A 28 -0.49 4.68 13.07
CA GLN A 28 0.78 4.25 12.48
C GLN A 28 1.49 5.40 11.74
N ILE A 29 0.74 6.21 10.98
CA ILE A 29 1.29 7.39 10.29
C ILE A 29 1.84 8.41 11.29
N LEU A 30 1.12 8.68 12.40
CA LEU A 30 1.59 9.59 13.44
C LEU A 30 2.90 9.10 14.07
N VAL A 31 2.97 7.82 14.44
CA VAL A 31 4.20 7.22 15.00
C VAL A 31 5.38 7.30 14.01
N LEU A 32 5.13 7.07 12.72
CA LEU A 32 6.18 7.20 11.70
C LEU A 32 6.63 8.65 11.53
N ASN A 33 5.70 9.62 11.64
CA ASN A 33 6.03 11.04 11.58
C ASN A 33 6.80 11.51 12.82
N ASP A 34 6.56 10.96 14.00
CA ASP A 34 7.28 11.37 15.22
C ASP A 34 8.73 10.83 15.26
N ARG A 35 9.03 9.77 14.50
CA ARG A 35 10.39 9.24 14.36
C ARG A 35 11.22 10.14 13.42
N PRO A 36 12.29 10.81 13.89
CA PRO A 36 13.03 11.77 13.07
C PRO A 36 13.60 11.18 11.79
N SER A 37 14.17 9.96 11.85
CA SER A 37 14.73 9.29 10.68
C SER A 37 13.66 8.96 9.63
N SER A 38 12.52 8.41 10.05
CA SER A 38 11.40 8.09 9.16
C SER A 38 10.82 9.35 8.50
N TYR A 39 10.64 10.41 9.29
CA TYR A 39 10.13 11.69 8.81
C TYR A 39 11.10 12.36 7.83
N SER A 40 12.39 12.48 8.18
CA SER A 40 13.40 13.08 7.32
C SER A 40 13.55 12.31 6.01
N ASN A 41 13.52 10.97 6.04
CA ASN A 41 13.58 10.17 4.82
C ASN A 41 12.34 10.39 3.93
N ASN A 42 11.13 10.40 4.50
CA ASN A 42 9.91 10.67 3.73
C ASN A 42 9.93 12.08 3.10
N LYS A 43 10.32 13.09 3.89
CA LYS A 43 10.46 14.47 3.40
C LYS A 43 11.50 14.57 2.28
N ALA A 44 12.64 13.87 2.43
CA ALA A 44 13.66 13.79 1.39
C ALA A 44 13.12 13.13 0.11
N ASP A 45 12.38 12.03 0.21
CA ASP A 45 11.74 11.35 -0.93
C ASP A 45 10.79 12.32 -1.70
N LEU A 46 9.93 13.04 -0.96
CA LEU A 46 9.02 14.06 -1.49
C LEU A 46 9.78 15.20 -2.17
N LEU A 47 10.83 15.69 -1.51
CA LEU A 47 11.68 16.76 -2.05
C LEU A 47 12.48 16.32 -3.26
N PHE A 48 12.89 15.06 -3.33
CA PHE A 48 13.58 14.53 -4.50
C PHE A 48 12.61 14.30 -5.68
N GLY A 49 11.30 14.29 -5.42
CA GLY A 49 10.28 13.93 -6.41
C GLY A 49 10.32 12.45 -6.79
N GLU A 50 11.02 11.64 -5.98
CA GLU A 50 11.07 10.19 -6.09
C GLU A 50 9.78 9.63 -5.49
N TYR A 51 8.73 9.63 -6.30
CA TYR A 51 7.72 8.58 -6.19
C TYR A 51 8.42 7.26 -6.57
N LEU A 52 9.13 6.65 -5.63
CA LEU A 52 9.28 5.20 -5.66
C LEU A 52 7.84 4.71 -5.71
N GLY A 53 7.38 4.19 -6.86
CA GLY A 53 5.98 3.81 -7.12
C GLY A 53 5.43 2.70 -6.22
N VAL A 54 6.06 2.48 -5.07
CA VAL A 54 5.86 1.45 -4.07
C VAL A 54 5.54 2.06 -2.70
N LYS A 55 5.89 3.33 -2.43
CA LYS A 55 5.56 3.98 -1.15
C LYS A 55 4.22 4.69 -1.30
N ALA A 56 3.21 4.20 -0.58
CA ALA A 56 2.01 4.98 -0.33
C ALA A 56 2.45 6.25 0.42
N ASP A 57 2.22 7.41 -0.16
CA ASP A 57 2.41 8.65 0.57
C ASP A 57 1.47 8.64 1.77
N LEU A 58 2.06 8.65 2.96
CA LEU A 58 1.33 8.54 4.22
C LEU A 58 0.82 9.92 4.65
N ASN A 59 -0.13 10.45 3.88
CA ASN A 59 -0.74 11.74 4.17
C ASN A 59 -2.03 11.57 4.98
N ILE A 60 -2.04 12.07 6.22
CA ILE A 60 -3.22 12.02 7.10
C ILE A 60 -4.42 12.74 6.47
N LYS A 61 -4.20 13.80 5.66
CA LYS A 61 -5.30 14.51 5.00
C LYS A 61 -5.98 13.60 3.99
N GLU A 62 -5.22 12.98 3.10
CA GLU A 62 -5.76 12.03 2.11
C GLU A 62 -6.42 10.83 2.78
N LEU A 63 -5.83 10.30 3.86
CA LEU A 63 -6.46 9.22 4.63
C LEU A 63 -7.84 9.61 5.15
N ASN A 64 -8.03 10.85 5.62
CA ASN A 64 -9.34 11.31 6.11
C ASN A 64 -10.41 11.33 5.01
N ASP A 65 -10.01 11.54 3.76
CA ASP A 65 -10.93 11.62 2.63
C ASP A 65 -11.30 10.24 2.03
N ILE A 66 -10.49 9.19 2.30
CA ILE A 66 -10.78 7.83 1.84
C ILE A 66 -12.10 7.32 2.43
N THR A 67 -12.93 6.76 1.56
CA THR A 67 -14.20 6.09 1.89
C THR A 67 -14.09 4.57 1.77
N ILE A 68 -15.11 3.85 2.27
CA ILE A 68 -15.17 2.39 2.11
C ILE A 68 -15.32 1.99 0.63
N ASP A 69 -16.04 2.79 -0.16
CA ASP A 69 -16.24 2.54 -1.59
C ASP A 69 -14.91 2.62 -2.35
N ASP A 70 -14.03 3.56 -1.99
CA ASP A 70 -12.68 3.65 -2.58
C ASP A 70 -11.87 2.37 -2.32
N VAL A 71 -11.97 1.79 -1.13
CA VAL A 71 -11.28 0.54 -0.77
C VAL A 71 -11.83 -0.64 -1.56
N ILE A 72 -13.16 -0.73 -1.69
CA ILE A 72 -13.83 -1.78 -2.48
C ILE A 72 -13.42 -1.66 -3.95
N ASN A 73 -13.50 -0.46 -4.52
CA ASN A 73 -13.14 -0.19 -5.91
C ASN A 73 -11.66 -0.52 -6.18
N MET A 74 -10.76 -0.14 -5.26
CA MET A 74 -9.34 -0.47 -5.38
C MET A 74 -9.09 -1.98 -5.27
N TYR A 75 -9.78 -2.68 -4.36
CA TYR A 75 -9.71 -4.14 -4.25
C TYR A 75 -10.15 -4.81 -5.56
N ASP A 76 -11.30 -4.41 -6.11
CA ASP A 76 -11.81 -4.96 -7.37
C ASP A 76 -10.87 -4.64 -8.54
N PHE A 77 -10.26 -3.45 -8.55
CA PHE A 77 -9.25 -3.11 -9.53
C PHE A 77 -8.03 -4.04 -9.45
N ILE A 78 -7.48 -4.26 -8.25
CA ILE A 78 -6.33 -5.15 -8.03
C ILE A 78 -6.66 -6.59 -8.46
N ILE A 79 -7.75 -7.15 -7.92
CA ILE A 79 -8.09 -8.55 -8.17
C ILE A 79 -8.36 -8.83 -9.65
N ASN A 80 -8.93 -7.88 -10.39
CA ASN A 80 -9.33 -8.10 -11.79
C ASN A 80 -8.32 -7.57 -12.82
N ASN A 81 -7.52 -6.56 -12.51
CA ASN A 81 -6.75 -5.82 -13.53
C ASN A 81 -5.24 -5.80 -13.30
N THR A 82 -4.74 -6.17 -12.11
CA THR A 82 -3.29 -6.16 -11.86
C THR A 82 -2.69 -7.55 -12.02
N ARG A 83 -1.38 -7.62 -12.29
CA ARG A 83 -0.64 -8.88 -12.23
C ARG A 83 -0.51 -9.34 -10.79
N ILE A 84 -0.71 -10.64 -10.59
CA ILE A 84 -0.59 -11.31 -9.29
C ILE A 84 0.45 -12.41 -9.45
N ASP A 85 1.55 -12.29 -8.72
CA ASP A 85 2.59 -13.32 -8.64
C ASP A 85 2.43 -14.07 -7.32
N ILE A 86 2.31 -15.40 -7.36
CA ILE A 86 2.20 -16.27 -6.19
C ILE A 86 3.54 -16.96 -6.00
N LEU A 87 4.18 -16.76 -4.84
CA LEU A 87 5.44 -17.40 -4.49
C LEU A 87 5.20 -18.45 -3.41
N VAL A 88 5.64 -19.67 -3.67
CA VAL A 88 5.61 -20.79 -2.71
C VAL A 88 7.04 -21.20 -2.42
N VAL A 89 7.38 -21.29 -1.13
CA VAL A 89 8.74 -21.65 -0.67
C VAL A 89 8.60 -22.72 0.39
N GLY A 90 9.24 -23.87 0.15
CA GLY A 90 9.21 -25.00 1.07
C GLY A 90 9.57 -26.31 0.35
N ASP A 91 9.50 -27.41 1.09
CA ASP A 91 9.53 -28.76 0.51
C ASP A 91 8.14 -29.10 -0.01
N VAL A 92 7.89 -28.76 -1.27
CA VAL A 92 6.59 -28.89 -1.94
C VAL A 92 6.80 -29.43 -3.34
N ASP A 93 5.81 -30.16 -3.83
CA ASP A 93 5.77 -30.65 -5.19
C ASP A 93 5.16 -29.59 -6.13
N ASP A 94 5.82 -29.34 -7.25
CA ASP A 94 5.43 -28.30 -8.21
C ASP A 94 4.06 -28.58 -8.84
N ASP A 95 3.74 -29.84 -9.10
CA ASP A 95 2.46 -30.23 -9.71
C ASP A 95 1.30 -30.04 -8.72
N GLU A 96 1.52 -30.35 -7.44
CA GLU A 96 0.55 -30.04 -6.38
C GLU A 96 0.33 -28.53 -6.23
N VAL A 97 1.40 -27.74 -6.21
CA VAL A 97 1.31 -26.28 -6.14
C VAL A 97 0.51 -25.74 -7.32
N LEU A 98 0.81 -26.17 -8.54
CA LEU A 98 0.11 -25.72 -9.74
C LEU A 98 -1.37 -26.13 -9.73
N LYS A 99 -1.67 -27.37 -9.32
CA LYS A 99 -3.04 -27.89 -9.21
C LYS A 99 -3.87 -27.05 -8.23
N TYR A 100 -3.35 -26.80 -7.03
CA TYR A 100 -4.09 -26.02 -6.03
C TYR A 100 -4.17 -24.53 -6.40
N SER A 101 -3.13 -23.99 -7.02
CA SER A 101 -3.13 -22.61 -7.50
C SER A 101 -4.24 -22.39 -8.53
N LYS A 102 -4.32 -23.24 -9.56
CA LYS A 102 -5.39 -23.18 -10.57
C LYS A 102 -6.78 -23.47 -10.00
N LYS A 103 -6.88 -24.34 -8.98
CA LYS A 103 -8.16 -24.69 -8.37
C LYS A 103 -8.76 -23.52 -7.59
N TYR A 104 -7.93 -22.74 -6.89
CA TYR A 104 -8.40 -21.72 -5.96
C TYR A 104 -8.21 -20.29 -6.46
N PHE A 105 -7.29 -20.07 -7.39
CA PHE A 105 -7.02 -18.77 -8.01
C PHE A 105 -7.32 -18.86 -9.50
N ASP A 106 -8.53 -18.46 -9.86
CA ASP A 106 -8.99 -18.37 -11.24
C ASP A 106 -8.55 -17.04 -11.86
N PHE A 107 -7.23 -16.88 -12.00
CA PHE A 107 -6.63 -15.69 -12.62
C PHE A 107 -6.06 -16.06 -13.98
N ASP A 108 -6.52 -15.35 -15.01
CA ASP A 108 -5.83 -15.38 -16.30
C ASP A 108 -4.51 -14.62 -16.25
N SER A 109 -3.56 -15.03 -17.10
CA SER A 109 -2.30 -14.29 -17.29
C SER A 109 -2.60 -12.88 -17.80
N ARG A 110 -2.05 -11.87 -17.13
CA ARG A 110 -2.24 -10.46 -17.46
C ARG A 110 -0.90 -9.85 -17.85
N ASP A 111 -0.81 -9.36 -19.07
CA ASP A 111 0.33 -8.55 -19.49
C ASP A 111 0.25 -7.19 -18.82
N VAL A 112 1.23 -6.91 -17.96
CA VAL A 112 1.43 -5.60 -17.34
C VAL A 112 2.65 -4.94 -17.95
N ASN A 113 2.42 -3.78 -18.57
CA ASN A 113 3.50 -2.93 -19.01
C ASN A 113 3.99 -2.11 -17.81
N PHE A 114 5.04 -2.60 -17.14
CA PHE A 114 5.73 -1.80 -16.14
C PHE A 114 6.45 -0.66 -16.86
N LYS A 115 5.87 0.54 -16.79
CA LYS A 115 6.58 1.74 -17.20
C LYS A 115 7.74 1.94 -16.22
N MET A 116 8.93 1.46 -16.58
CA MET A 116 10.14 1.79 -15.87
C MET A 116 10.38 3.29 -16.03
N VAL A 117 9.90 4.05 -15.06
CA VAL A 117 10.16 5.48 -14.99
C VAL A 117 11.55 5.64 -14.39
N TYR A 118 12.58 5.63 -15.24
CA TYR A 118 13.84 6.29 -14.88
C TYR A 118 13.55 7.78 -14.85
N LYS A 119 13.18 8.29 -13.67
CA LYS A 119 12.89 9.71 -13.51
C LYS A 119 14.20 10.48 -13.35
N SER A 120 14.23 11.60 -14.06
CA SER A 120 15.36 12.47 -14.37
C SER A 120 16.19 12.87 -13.15
N LYS A 121 17.51 13.03 -13.32
CA LYS A 121 18.34 13.84 -12.42
C LYS A 121 17.65 15.20 -12.23
N LYS A 122 17.30 15.56 -10.99
CA LYS A 122 16.98 16.95 -10.68
C LYS A 122 18.17 17.82 -11.06
N SER A 123 17.93 18.84 -11.88
CA SER A 123 18.95 19.81 -12.29
C SER A 123 19.25 20.86 -11.23
N GLU A 124 18.33 21.03 -10.27
CA GLU A 124 18.40 22.07 -9.23
C GLU A 124 18.48 21.42 -7.85
N PHE A 125 19.43 21.93 -7.04
CA PHE A 125 19.57 21.57 -5.64
C PHE A 125 18.50 22.31 -4.83
N ILE A 126 17.69 21.57 -4.08
CA ILE A 126 16.70 22.13 -3.17
C ILE A 126 17.22 21.91 -1.75
N ASP A 127 17.42 23.00 -1.02
CA ASP A 127 17.74 22.98 0.40
C ASP A 127 16.50 23.41 1.19
N GLU A 128 16.04 22.56 2.11
CA GLU A 128 14.92 22.85 3.00
C GLU A 128 15.34 22.53 4.43
N VAL A 129 15.22 23.52 5.31
CA VAL A 129 15.50 23.39 6.74
C VAL A 129 14.19 23.60 7.51
N GLU A 130 13.80 22.59 8.28
CA GLU A 130 12.60 22.61 9.13
C GLU A 130 12.98 22.33 10.58
N ASN A 131 12.37 23.05 11.52
CA ASN A 131 12.47 22.77 12.95
C ASN A 131 11.19 22.11 13.43
N LYS A 132 11.29 20.84 13.85
CA LYS A 132 10.15 20.04 14.32
C LYS A 132 10.32 19.67 15.79
N ASN A 133 9.31 19.97 16.59
CA ASN A 133 9.24 19.50 17.98
C ASN A 133 8.88 18.02 18.00
N ILE A 134 9.67 17.21 18.71
CA ILE A 134 9.39 15.78 18.90
C ILE A 134 8.64 15.63 20.22
N ASN A 135 7.39 15.19 20.15
CA ASN A 135 6.61 14.88 21.34
C ASN A 135 6.91 13.44 21.77
N GLN A 136 7.83 13.27 22.73
CA GLN A 136 8.04 11.98 23.35
C GLN A 136 6.93 11.75 24.39
N SER A 137 5.99 10.85 24.09
CA SER A 137 5.10 10.31 25.12
C SER A 137 5.91 9.33 25.98
N LEU A 138 6.00 9.62 27.30
CA LEU A 138 6.50 8.71 28.33
C LEU A 138 5.57 7.50 28.48
#